data_AF-A0A9X0LDU4-F1
#
_entry.id   AF-A0A9X0LDU4-F1
#
_cell.length_a   1.000
_cell.length_b   1.000
_cell.length_c   1.000
_cell.angle_alpha   90.00
_cell.angle_beta   90.00
_cell.angle_gamma   90.00
#
_symmetry.space_group_name_H-M   'P 1'
#
loop_
_entity.id
_entity.type
_entity.pdbx_description
1 polymer ?
#
loop_
_entity_poly.entity_id
_entity_poly.type
_entity_poly.pdbx_seq_one_letter_code
_entity_poly.pdbx_strand_id
1 'polypeptide(L)'
;MRPVIPYVTAALLFGLGVYGVLRRRNAVLVLMGVELMLNAVNLILITADTTTRALLPHSGQVFALFVIVLAAAEIGVGLAIVLQLYRMRASVAVDEVPLDTVPTDEVPMDKVPLEGQR
;
A
#
# COMPACT_ATOMS: atom_id res chain seq x y z
N MET A 1 -17.78 -26.01 12.36
CA MET A 1 -17.93 -24.58 12.04
C MET A 1 -18.61 -24.44 10.68
N ARG A 2 -19.42 -23.39 10.44
CA ARG A 2 -19.97 -23.11 9.10
C ARG A 2 -18.98 -22.20 8.36
N PRO A 3 -18.20 -22.72 7.39
CA PRO A 3 -17.10 -21.96 6.80
C PRO A 3 -17.54 -20.84 5.87
N VAL A 4 -18.81 -20.85 5.45
CA VAL A 4 -19.39 -19.79 4.62
C VAL A 4 -19.31 -18.43 5.31
N ILE A 5 -19.47 -18.37 6.63
CA ILE A 5 -19.46 -17.12 7.39
C ILE A 5 -18.10 -16.40 7.25
N PRO A 6 -16.96 -17.01 7.62
CA PRO A 6 -15.66 -16.34 7.51
C PRO A 6 -15.26 -16.04 6.06
N TYR A 7 -15.65 -16.85 5.07
CA TYR A 7 -15.41 -16.52 3.66
C TYR A 7 -16.16 -15.27 3.21
N VAL A 8 -17.43 -15.12 3.59
CA VAL A 8 -18.22 -13.91 3.29
C VAL A 8 -17.63 -12.71 4.02
N THR A 9 -17.26 -12.85 5.29
CA THR A 9 -16.60 -11.77 6.05
C THR A 9 -15.29 -11.35 5.38
N ALA A 10 -14.46 -12.29 4.95
CA ALA A 10 -13.22 -11.99 4.25
C ALA A 10 -13.47 -11.26 2.93
N ALA A 11 -14.44 -11.71 2.13
CA ALA A 11 -14.80 -11.03 0.88
C ALA A 11 -15.26 -9.58 1.12
N LEU A 12 -16.06 -9.35 2.15
CA LEU A 12 -16.48 -8.00 2.55
C LEU A 12 -15.29 -7.14 3.00
N LEU A 13 -14.46 -7.65 3.91
CA LEU A 13 -13.28 -6.90 4.40
C LEU A 13 -12.31 -6.57 3.27
N PHE A 14 -12.05 -7.52 2.36
CA PHE A 14 -11.22 -7.30 1.20
C PHE A 14 -11.83 -6.22 0.27
N GLY A 15 -13.13 -6.31 -0.03
CA GLY A 15 -13.83 -5.32 -0.84
C GLY A 15 -13.82 -3.92 -0.21
N LEU A 16 -13.99 -3.82 1.11
CA LEU A 16 -13.86 -2.55 1.83
C LEU A 16 -12.43 -2.00 1.79
N GLY A 17 -11.42 -2.87 1.90
CA GLY A 17 -10.02 -2.52 1.76
C GLY A 17 -9.71 -1.96 0.36
N VAL A 18 -10.15 -2.65 -0.69
CA VAL A 18 -10.04 -2.18 -2.09
C VAL A 18 -10.74 -0.83 -2.27
N TYR A 19 -11.98 -0.69 -1.78
CA TYR A 19 -12.70 0.59 -1.82
C TYR A 19 -11.93 1.70 -1.11
N GLY A 20 -11.32 1.40 0.05
CA GLY A 20 -10.45 2.30 0.78
C GLY A 20 -9.26 2.76 -0.06
N VAL A 21 -8.51 1.81 -0.64
CA VAL A 21 -7.35 2.12 -1.48
C VAL A 21 -7.73 3.01 -2.68
N LEU A 22 -8.85 2.73 -3.33
CA LEU A 22 -9.27 3.47 -4.53
C LEU A 22 -9.84 4.88 -4.24
N ARG A 23 -10.46 5.09 -3.07
CA ARG A 23 -11.15 6.37 -2.77
C ARG A 23 -10.38 7.32 -1.88
N ARG A 24 -9.38 6.84 -1.13
CA ARG A 24 -8.66 7.67 -0.16
C ARG A 24 -7.53 8.41 -0.84
N ARG A 25 -7.47 9.72 -0.64
CA ARG A 25 -6.36 10.58 -1.08
C ARG A 25 -5.24 10.70 -0.05
N ASN A 26 -5.53 10.41 1.21
CA ASN A 26 -4.54 10.44 2.27
C ASN A 26 -3.77 9.12 2.29
N ALA A 27 -2.44 9.19 2.18
CA ALA A 27 -1.55 8.04 2.11
C ALA A 27 -1.68 7.09 3.30
N VAL A 28 -1.89 7.61 4.52
CA VAL A 28 -2.11 6.77 5.71
C VAL A 28 -3.41 5.98 5.60
N LEU A 29 -4.45 6.61 5.06
CA LEU A 29 -5.74 5.95 4.84
C LEU A 29 -5.68 4.90 3.71
N VAL A 30 -4.79 5.08 2.74
CA VAL A 30 -4.49 4.06 1.72
C VAL A 30 -3.78 2.87 2.36
N LEU A 31 -2.74 3.09 3.17
CA LEU A 31 -2.04 2.03 3.91
C LEU A 31 -2.99 1.23 4.80
N MET A 32 -3.88 1.90 5.55
CA MET A 32 -4.94 1.24 6.32
C MET A 32 -5.85 0.35 5.47
N GLY A 33 -6.14 0.75 4.22
CA GLY A 33 -6.90 -0.07 3.28
C GLY A 33 -6.16 -1.36 2.90
N VAL A 34 -4.84 -1.28 2.70
CA VAL A 34 -3.98 -2.43 2.42
C VAL A 34 -3.91 -3.38 3.61
N GLU A 35 -3.72 -2.85 4.83
CA GLU A 35 -3.76 -3.64 6.07
C GLU A 35 -5.08 -4.40 6.23
N LEU A 36 -6.20 -3.76 5.91
CA LEU A 36 -7.51 -4.41 5.95
C LEU A 36 -7.64 -5.56 4.93
N MET A 37 -7.07 -5.39 3.73
CA MET A 37 -7.01 -6.46 2.72
C MET A 37 -6.15 -7.63 3.19
N LEU A 38 -4.98 -7.38 3.79
CA LEU A 38 -4.11 -8.44 4.32
C LEU A 38 -4.77 -9.21 5.47
N ASN A 39 -5.55 -8.53 6.32
CA ASN A 39 -6.37 -9.19 7.35
C ASN A 39 -7.45 -10.11 6.76
N ALA A 40 -8.07 -9.70 5.65
CA ALA A 40 -9.02 -10.56 4.93
C ALA A 40 -8.34 -11.82 4.36
N VAL A 41 -7.14 -11.68 3.81
CA VAL A 41 -6.33 -12.82 3.32
C VAL A 41 -6.00 -13.79 4.46
N ASN A 42 -5.61 -13.30 5.63
CA ASN A 42 -5.38 -14.14 6.82
C ASN A 42 -6.61 -14.94 7.24
N LEU A 43 -7.79 -14.33 7.19
CA LEU A 43 -9.04 -15.00 7.50
C LEU A 43 -9.33 -16.14 6.50
N ILE A 44 -9.06 -15.93 5.20
CA ILE A 44 -9.20 -16.97 4.17
C ILE A 44 -8.23 -18.12 4.45
N LEU A 45 -6.97 -17.84 4.76
CA LEU A 45 -5.93 -18.86 5.00
C LEU A 45 -6.27 -19.76 6.20
N ILE A 46 -6.67 -19.16 7.33
CA ILE A 46 -7.06 -19.90 8.54
C ILE A 46 -8.35 -20.68 8.29
N THR A 47 -9.31 -20.11 7.57
CA THR A 47 -10.56 -20.81 7.23
C THR A 47 -10.28 -21.99 6.31
N ALA A 48 -9.42 -21.84 5.30
CA ALA A 48 -9.02 -22.90 4.38
C ALA A 48 -8.30 -24.04 5.11
N ASP A 49 -7.44 -23.73 6.08
CA ASP A 49 -6.75 -24.71 6.94
C ASP A 49 -7.74 -25.55 7.77
N THR A 50 -8.81 -24.93 8.27
CA THR A 50 -9.82 -25.63 9.08
C THR A 50 -10.88 -26.39 8.27
N THR A 51 -11.04 -26.06 6.98
CA THR A 51 -12.02 -26.72 6.10
C THR A 51 -11.44 -27.75 5.16
N THR A 52 -10.22 -27.52 4.69
CA THR A 52 -9.53 -28.41 3.77
C THR A 52 -8.63 -29.34 4.57
N ARG A 53 -8.73 -30.66 4.37
CA ARG A 53 -7.72 -31.58 4.90
C ARG A 53 -6.45 -31.44 4.05
N ALA A 54 -5.63 -30.46 4.40
CA ALA A 54 -4.31 -30.30 3.81
C ALA A 54 -3.41 -31.49 4.19
N LEU A 55 -2.48 -31.87 3.30
CA LEU A 55 -1.45 -32.87 3.60
C LEU A 55 -0.52 -32.41 4.74
N LEU A 56 -0.35 -31.10 4.88
CA LEU A 56 0.42 -30.44 5.93
C LEU A 56 -0.55 -29.76 6.90
N PRO A 57 -0.79 -30.34 8.09
CA PRO A 57 -1.62 -29.72 9.12
C PRO A 57 -1.09 -28.33 9.48
N HIS A 58 -1.98 -27.38 9.73
CA HIS A 58 -1.67 -26.02 10.22
C HIS A 58 -0.89 -25.12 9.24
N SER A 59 -0.73 -25.53 7.98
CA SER A 59 -0.01 -24.73 6.97
C SER A 59 -0.64 -23.36 6.74
N GLY A 60 -1.98 -23.25 6.74
CA GLY A 60 -2.65 -21.96 6.59
C GLY A 60 -2.47 -21.05 7.80
N GLN A 61 -2.35 -21.62 9.01
CA GLN A 61 -2.07 -20.85 10.23
C GLN A 61 -0.64 -20.31 10.25
N VAL A 62 0.34 -21.12 9.85
CA VAL A 62 1.74 -20.69 9.72
C VAL A 62 1.88 -19.57 8.70
N PHE A 63 1.22 -19.69 7.54
CA PHE A 63 1.26 -18.64 6.52
C PHE A 63 0.56 -17.35 6.98
N ALA A 64 -0.53 -17.45 7.75
CA ALA A 64 -1.16 -16.26 8.34
C ALA A 64 -0.22 -15.51 9.30
N LEU A 65 0.56 -16.21 10.12
CA LEU A 65 1.60 -15.59 10.96
C LEU A 65 2.67 -14.90 10.11
N PHE A 66 3.11 -15.54 9.02
CA PHE A 66 4.05 -14.92 8.08
C PHE A 66 3.50 -13.63 7.46
N VAL A 67 2.22 -13.63 7.06
CA VAL A 67 1.56 -12.43 6.51
C VAL A 67 1.43 -11.32 7.57
N ILE A 68 1.19 -11.65 8.85
CA ILE A 68 1.19 -10.64 9.93
C ILE A 68 2.56 -9.99 10.08
N VAL A 69 3.64 -10.77 10.00
CA VAL A 69 5.01 -10.23 10.05
C VAL A 69 5.31 -9.38 8.81
N LEU A 70 4.86 -9.81 7.63
CA LEU A 70 5.00 -9.04 6.38
C LEU A 70 4.24 -7.70 6.48
N ALA A 71 3.01 -7.71 6.99
CA ALA A 71 2.21 -6.51 7.22
C ALA A 71 2.91 -5.54 8.19
N ALA A 72 3.47 -6.06 9.29
CA ALA A 72 4.25 -5.25 10.23
C ALA A 72 5.50 -4.62 9.58
N ALA A 73 6.17 -5.34 8.67
CA ALA A 73 7.28 -4.79 7.90
C ALA A 73 6.80 -3.72 6.90
N GLU A 74 5.70 -3.98 6.19
CA GLU A 74 5.09 -3.06 5.23
C GLU A 74 4.69 -1.74 5.89
N ILE A 75 3.94 -1.77 7.00
CA ILE A 75 3.51 -0.54 7.68
C ILE A 75 4.69 0.29 8.18
N GLY A 76 5.78 -0.36 8.59
CA GLY A 76 7.02 0.31 8.97
C GLY A 76 7.65 1.10 7.81
N VAL A 77 7.78 0.45 6.65
CA VAL A 77 8.31 1.09 5.44
C VAL A 77 7.34 2.15 4.88
N GLY A 78 6.05 1.83 4.83
CA GLY A 78 5.00 2.72 4.34
C GLY A 78 4.91 4.01 5.15
N LEU A 79 4.86 3.91 6.49
CA LEU A 79 4.84 5.10 7.34
C LEU A 79 6.15 5.89 7.26
N ALA A 80 7.31 5.25 7.13
CA ALA A 80 8.56 5.97 6.93
C ALA A 80 8.53 6.85 5.67
N ILE A 81 8.00 6.32 4.56
CA ILE A 81 7.82 7.08 3.31
C ILE A 81 6.81 8.22 3.51
N VAL A 82 5.66 7.94 4.12
CA VAL A 82 4.62 8.96 4.36
C VAL A 82 5.13 10.09 5.24
N LEU A 83 5.86 9.78 6.30
CA LEU A 83 6.45 10.79 7.19
C LEU A 83 7.51 11.61 6.47
N GLN A 84 8.34 10.99 5.63
CA GLN A 84 9.33 11.71 4.83
C GLN A 84 8.67 12.68 3.83
N LEU A 85 7.59 12.24 3.16
CA LEU A 85 6.80 13.11 2.29
C LEU A 85 6.17 14.27 3.05
N TYR A 86 5.60 14.00 4.23
CA TYR A 86 5.04 15.02 5.10
C TYR A 86 6.09 16.05 5.53
N ARG A 87 7.31 15.62 5.85
CA ARG A 87 8.42 16.54 6.18
C ARG A 87 8.81 17.46 5.02
N MET A 88 8.67 17.00 3.78
CA MET A 88 9.03 17.77 2.58
C MET A 88 7.91 18.71 2.12
N ARG A 89 6.65 18.33 2.33
CA ARG A 89 5.49 18.98 1.70
C ARG A 89 4.41 19.45 2.68
N ALA A 90 4.52 19.14 3.97
CA ALA A 90 3.49 19.33 4.98
C ALA A 90 2.11 18.73 4.61
N SER A 91 2.08 17.77 3.67
CA SER A 91 0.88 17.11 3.15
C SER A 91 1.12 15.61 3.05
N VAL A 92 0.06 14.83 3.28
CA VAL A 92 0.01 13.36 3.11
C VAL A 92 -0.91 12.96 1.95
N ALA A 93 -1.31 13.92 1.11
CA ALA A 93 -2.12 13.69 -0.08
C ALA A 93 -1.29 13.02 -1.17
N VAL A 94 -1.79 11.92 -1.74
CA VAL A 94 -1.08 11.10 -2.74
C VAL A 94 -1.18 11.72 -4.14
N ASP A 95 -2.21 12.52 -4.40
CA ASP A 95 -2.49 13.18 -5.68
C ASP A 95 -1.63 14.43 -5.94
N GLU A 96 -0.90 14.92 -4.95
CA GLU A 96 -0.09 16.15 -5.03
C GLU A 96 1.40 15.87 -5.35
N VAL A 97 1.73 14.67 -5.82
CA VAL A 97 3.11 14.27 -6.16
C VAL A 97 3.33 14.45 -7.68
N PRO A 98 4.08 15.48 -8.12
CA PRO A 98 4.45 15.65 -9.53
C PRO A 98 5.30 14.46 -9.98
N LEU A 99 4.98 13.88 -11.13
CA LEU A 99 5.66 12.72 -11.69
C LEU A 99 6.58 13.08 -12.88
N ASP A 100 6.55 14.34 -13.32
CA ASP A 100 7.02 14.80 -14.62
C ASP A 100 7.96 16.02 -14.56
N THR A 101 8.46 16.40 -13.38
CA THR A 101 9.48 17.45 -13.29
C THR A 101 10.83 16.90 -13.76
N VAL A 102 11.04 16.83 -15.07
CA VAL A 102 12.39 16.86 -15.64
C VAL A 102 12.99 18.21 -15.22
N PRO A 103 14.17 18.26 -14.58
CA PRO A 103 14.90 19.51 -14.42
C PRO A 103 15.18 20.04 -15.83
N THR A 104 14.39 21.00 -16.29
CA THR A 104 14.72 21.74 -17.50
C THR A 104 15.90 22.63 -17.12
N ASP A 105 17.11 22.11 -17.28
CA ASP A 105 18.36 22.89 -17.33
C ASP A 105 18.40 23.78 -18.60
N GLU A 106 17.24 24.15 -19.14
CA GLU A 106 17.10 25.13 -20.20
C GLU A 106 17.46 26.49 -19.59
N VAL A 107 18.73 26.86 -19.71
CA VAL A 107 19.15 28.25 -19.60
C VAL A 107 18.38 29.01 -20.70
N PRO A 108 17.49 29.96 -20.33
CA PRO A 108 16.75 30.72 -21.32
C PRO A 108 17.72 31.34 -22.34
N MET A 109 17.45 31.20 -23.64
CA MET A 109 18.36 31.65 -24.71
C MET A 109 18.63 33.17 -24.67
N ASP A 110 17.82 33.95 -23.95
CA ASP A 110 18.04 35.37 -23.71
C ASP A 110 19.14 35.65 -22.66
N LYS A 111 19.55 34.63 -21.89
CA LYS A 111 20.61 34.71 -20.86
C LYS A 111 21.95 34.14 -21.32
N VAL A 112 22.06 33.68 -22.57
CA VAL A 112 23.35 33.27 -23.14
C VAL A 112 24.18 34.54 -23.39
N PRO A 113 25.32 34.72 -22.71
CA PRO A 113 26.18 35.88 -22.94
C PRO A 113 26.58 35.91 -24.42
N LEU A 114 26.34 37.05 -25.09
CA LEU A 114 26.75 37.29 -26.47
C LEU A 114 28.26 37.57 -26.55
N GLU A 115 29.09 36.68 -26.00
CA GLU A 115 30.53 36.71 -26.19
C GLU A 115 30.86 36.06 -27.53
N GLY A 116 30.93 36.88 -28.59
CA GLY A 116 31.51 36.43 -29.86
C GLY A 116 30.94 37.00 -31.16
N GLN A 117 30.03 37.99 -31.12
CA GLN A 117 29.57 38.68 -32.34
C GLN A 117 30.20 40.07 -32.47
N ARG A 118 31.54 40.13 -32.53
CA ARG A 118 32.29 41.31 -32.99
C ARG A 118 33.11 40.94 -34.21
#